data_AF-A0A966UQY8-F1
#
_entry.id   AF-A0A966UQY8-F1
#
_cell.length_a   1.000
_cell.length_b   1.000
_cell.length_c   1.000
_cell.angle_alpha   90.00
_cell.angle_beta   90.00
_cell.angle_gamma   90.00
#
_symmetry.space_group_name_H-M   'P 1'
#
loop_
_entity.id
_entity.type
_entity.pdbx_description
1 polymer ?
#
loop_
_entity_poly.entity_id
_entity_poly.type
_entity_poly.pdbx_seq_one_letter_code
_entity_poly.pdbx_strand_id
1 'polypeptide(L)'
;MDEILPDVFKYIDNDIVKLFAEVNQPRSQFQLENFVLKQHDTPEMQYVQCVTELENLYYTVRNVSLKLKKEEIEIKRLRATGDEIDEIEAQLKELGIEQTRVVGVGAFREIKILLDLLKTFPRYTREEIEKAQPEYWTKRLTRQYDLQIATKDTNAAGHLNSLIQSGVVEYKPSEITKEIEQ
;
A
#
# COMPACT_ATOMS: atom_id res chain seq x y z
N MET A 1 1.24 -45.93 6.25
CA MET A 1 1.50 -45.12 5.05
C MET A 1 2.47 -44.08 5.51
N ASP A 2 3.75 -44.42 5.37
CA ASP A 2 4.85 -43.71 6.01
C ASP A 2 4.96 -42.28 5.47
N GLU A 3 5.29 -41.35 6.36
CA GLU A 3 5.36 -39.91 6.10
C GLU A 3 6.21 -39.60 4.86
N ILE A 4 5.55 -39.19 3.78
CA ILE A 4 6.19 -38.72 2.55
C ILE A 4 6.77 -37.31 2.76
N LEU A 5 6.38 -36.62 3.84
CA LEU A 5 6.85 -35.28 4.16
C LEU A 5 7.98 -35.33 5.19
N PRO A 6 9.18 -34.81 4.87
CA PRO A 6 10.23 -34.67 5.87
C PRO A 6 9.75 -33.75 7.00
N ASP A 7 9.97 -34.16 8.25
CA ASP A 7 9.76 -33.31 9.41
C ASP A 7 10.78 -32.16 9.39
N VAL A 8 10.31 -31.03 8.85
CA VAL A 8 11.05 -29.77 8.79
C VAL A 8 10.96 -28.98 10.09
N PHE A 9 10.01 -29.30 10.97
CA PHE A 9 9.77 -28.55 12.21
C PHE A 9 10.93 -28.71 13.19
N LYS A 10 11.66 -29.82 13.15
CA LYS A 10 12.88 -30.02 13.93
C LYS A 10 14.00 -29.00 13.64
N TYR A 11 13.91 -28.26 12.54
CA TYR A 11 14.87 -27.22 12.17
C TYR A 11 14.35 -25.79 12.44
N ILE A 12 13.10 -25.64 12.86
CA ILE A 12 12.47 -24.35 13.12
C ILE A 12 12.18 -24.28 14.62
N ASP A 13 13.11 -23.66 15.35
CA ASP A 13 12.91 -23.36 16.76
C ASP A 13 12.26 -21.98 16.96
N ASN A 14 12.01 -21.65 18.23
CA ASN A 14 11.42 -20.38 18.62
C ASN A 14 12.28 -19.16 18.22
N ASP A 15 13.58 -19.32 18.03
CA ASP A 15 14.44 -18.21 17.62
C ASP A 15 14.29 -17.92 16.12
N ILE A 16 14.16 -18.96 15.28
CA ILE A 16 13.79 -18.79 13.87
C ILE A 16 12.41 -18.13 13.72
N VAL A 17 11.42 -18.54 14.53
CA VAL A 17 10.08 -17.92 14.49
C VAL A 17 10.13 -16.43 14.86
N LYS A 18 10.97 -16.03 15.83
CA LYS A 18 11.18 -14.60 16.14
C LYS A 18 11.76 -13.82 14.97
N LEU A 19 12.67 -14.43 14.19
CA LEU A 19 13.22 -13.78 13.00
C LEU A 19 12.14 -13.44 11.97
N PHE A 20 11.10 -14.26 11.83
CA PHE A 20 9.97 -13.96 10.94
C PHE A 20 9.32 -12.63 11.31
N ALA A 21 9.03 -12.41 12.61
CA ALA A 21 8.47 -11.15 13.08
C ALA A 21 9.48 -10.00 12.94
N GLU A 22 10.78 -10.25 13.18
CA GLU A 22 11.80 -9.22 13.16
C GLU A 22 12.06 -8.65 11.75
N VAL A 23 12.04 -9.47 10.72
CA VAL A 23 12.25 -9.00 9.33
C VAL A 23 10.95 -8.58 8.65
N ASN A 24 9.80 -8.97 9.19
CA ASN A 24 8.52 -8.68 8.56
C ASN A 24 8.22 -7.17 8.60
N GLN A 25 8.29 -6.56 7.42
CA GLN A 25 7.88 -5.20 7.13
C GLN A 25 7.62 -5.10 5.61
N PRO A 26 6.36 -4.93 5.16
CA PRO A 26 6.06 -4.96 3.73
C PRO A 26 6.79 -3.86 2.94
N ARG A 27 6.90 -2.66 3.52
CA ARG A 27 7.61 -1.51 2.95
C ARG A 27 8.51 -0.87 4.01
N SER A 28 9.79 -0.75 3.67
CA SER A 28 10.77 0.02 4.45
C SER A 28 10.39 1.51 4.52
N GLN A 29 10.92 2.23 5.51
CA GLN A 29 10.79 3.69 5.59
C GLN A 29 11.26 4.37 4.30
N PHE A 30 12.37 3.90 3.72
CA PHE A 30 12.89 4.43 2.47
C PHE A 30 11.88 4.28 1.32
N GLN A 31 11.21 3.14 1.19
CA GLN A 31 10.17 2.93 0.18
C GLN A 31 8.96 3.82 0.44
N LEU A 32 8.49 3.93 1.69
CA LEU A 32 7.35 4.80 2.03
C LEU A 32 7.65 6.25 1.68
N GLU A 33 8.82 6.76 2.06
CA GLU A 33 9.19 8.15 1.77
C GLU A 33 9.38 8.41 0.28
N ASN A 34 10.19 7.60 -0.39
CA ASN A 34 10.68 7.92 -1.73
C ASN A 34 9.81 7.37 -2.84
N PHE A 35 9.19 6.22 -2.61
CA PHE A 35 8.41 5.53 -3.63
C PHE A 35 6.92 5.52 -3.33
N VAL A 36 6.44 5.97 -2.17
CA VAL A 36 5.01 6.15 -1.87
C VAL A 36 4.65 7.62 -1.79
N LEU A 37 5.29 8.38 -0.90
CA LEU A 37 4.97 9.79 -0.75
C LEU A 37 5.50 10.62 -1.92
N LYS A 38 6.82 10.60 -2.17
CA LYS A 38 7.46 11.41 -3.24
C LYS A 38 7.04 11.04 -4.67
N GLN A 39 6.17 10.05 -4.86
CA GLN A 39 5.45 9.88 -6.12
C GLN A 39 4.64 11.14 -6.50
N HIS A 40 4.20 11.88 -5.47
CA HIS A 40 3.41 13.09 -5.59
C HIS A 40 4.31 14.33 -5.53
N ASP A 41 4.16 15.22 -6.50
CA ASP A 41 5.06 16.35 -6.73
C ASP A 41 4.89 17.52 -5.75
N THR A 42 3.78 17.58 -5.02
CA THR A 42 3.48 18.69 -4.10
C THR A 42 3.31 18.20 -2.66
N PRO A 43 3.71 19.00 -1.65
CA PRO A 43 3.53 18.66 -0.23
C PRO A 43 2.09 18.34 0.15
N GLU A 44 1.11 19.03 -0.44
CA GLU A 44 -0.32 18.82 -0.21
C GLU A 44 -0.73 17.41 -0.63
N MET A 45 -0.27 16.97 -1.80
CA MET A 45 -0.60 15.63 -2.31
C MET A 45 0.20 14.52 -1.63
N GLN A 46 1.42 14.81 -1.18
CA GLN A 46 2.17 13.91 -0.30
C GLN A 46 1.47 13.72 1.06
N TYR A 47 0.92 14.80 1.62
CA TYR A 47 0.09 14.73 2.83
C TYR A 47 -1.17 13.89 2.61
N VAL A 48 -1.89 14.10 1.51
CA VAL A 48 -3.07 13.28 1.14
C VAL A 48 -2.70 11.80 1.03
N GLN A 49 -1.60 11.48 0.35
CA GLN A 49 -1.12 10.10 0.24
C GLN A 49 -0.78 9.52 1.61
N CYS A 50 -0.07 10.27 2.47
CA CYS A 50 0.29 9.81 3.81
C CYS A 50 -0.95 9.49 4.67
N VAL A 51 -1.96 10.37 4.64
CA VAL A 51 -3.23 10.14 5.37
C VAL A 51 -3.99 8.95 4.80
N THR A 52 -4.02 8.79 3.48
CA THR A 52 -4.72 7.68 2.81
C THR A 52 -4.08 6.32 3.15
N GLU A 53 -2.75 6.24 3.13
CA GLU A 53 -2.00 5.05 3.56
C GLU A 53 -2.27 4.71 5.04
N LEU A 54 -2.29 5.72 5.91
CA LEU A 54 -2.62 5.54 7.33
C LEU A 54 -4.05 5.06 7.54
N GLU A 55 -5.03 5.63 6.85
CA GLU A 55 -6.43 5.22 6.92
C GLU A 55 -6.60 3.75 6.51
N ASN A 56 -6.00 3.37 5.38
CA ASN A 56 -6.03 2.01 4.87
C ASN A 56 -5.44 1.01 5.87
N LEU A 57 -4.27 1.32 6.43
CA LEU A 57 -3.63 0.47 7.44
C LEU A 57 -4.42 0.43 8.75
N TYR A 58 -4.98 1.56 9.19
CA TYR A 58 -5.82 1.63 10.39
C TYR A 58 -7.00 0.67 10.28
N TYR A 59 -7.80 0.77 9.21
CA TYR A 59 -8.95 -0.12 9.05
C TYR A 59 -8.56 -1.57 8.81
N THR A 60 -7.44 -1.81 8.13
CA THR A 60 -6.88 -3.17 7.96
C THR A 60 -6.56 -3.80 9.31
N VAL A 61 -5.79 -3.11 10.17
CA VAL A 61 -5.42 -3.59 11.51
C VAL A 61 -6.65 -3.77 12.40
N ARG A 62 -7.62 -2.86 12.32
CA ARG A 62 -8.89 -2.97 13.06
C ARG A 62 -9.68 -4.21 12.65
N ASN A 63 -9.81 -4.45 11.35
CA ASN A 63 -10.51 -5.63 10.83
C ASN A 63 -9.81 -6.93 11.25
N VAL A 64 -8.48 -7.00 11.11
CA VAL A 64 -7.68 -8.16 11.56
C VAL A 64 -7.86 -8.40 13.07
N SER A 65 -7.80 -7.35 13.88
CA SER A 65 -7.98 -7.46 15.34
C SER A 65 -9.35 -8.04 15.71
N LEU A 66 -10.41 -7.70 14.97
CA LEU A 66 -11.74 -8.27 15.19
C LEU A 66 -11.83 -9.73 14.73
N LYS A 67 -11.20 -10.08 13.61
CA LYS A 67 -11.12 -11.47 13.13
C LYS A 67 -10.40 -12.37 14.14
N LEU A 68 -9.26 -11.92 14.66
CA LEU A 68 -8.52 -12.66 15.70
C LEU A 68 -9.38 -12.91 16.95
N LYS A 69 -10.09 -11.89 17.44
CA LYS A 69 -11.02 -12.06 18.57
C LYS A 69 -12.14 -13.07 18.27
N LYS A 70 -12.66 -13.06 17.05
CA LYS A 70 -13.67 -14.03 16.61
C LYS A 70 -13.09 -15.44 16.61
N GLU A 71 -11.91 -15.64 16.05
CA GLU A 71 -11.22 -16.94 16.02
C GLU A 71 -10.91 -17.47 17.41
N GLU A 72 -10.47 -16.61 18.34
CA GLU A 72 -10.24 -16.98 19.75
C GLU A 72 -11.52 -17.47 20.43
N ILE A 73 -12.69 -16.92 20.07
CA ILE A 73 -14.00 -17.40 20.56
C ILE A 73 -14.36 -18.74 19.93
N GLU A 74 -14.12 -18.90 18.62
CA GLU A 74 -14.39 -20.16 17.90
C GLU A 74 -13.54 -21.32 18.44
N ILE A 75 -12.24 -21.10 18.69
CA ILE A 75 -11.34 -22.07 19.30
C ILE A 75 -11.90 -22.56 20.64
N LYS A 76 -12.36 -21.65 21.50
CA LYS A 76 -12.96 -22.02 22.80
C LYS A 76 -14.22 -22.85 22.63
N ARG A 77 -15.01 -22.61 21.59
CA ARG A 77 -16.24 -23.36 21.31
C ARG A 77 -15.94 -24.76 20.78
N LEU A 78 -14.97 -24.88 19.86
CA LEU A 78 -14.51 -26.15 19.32
C LEU A 78 -13.94 -27.04 20.45
N ARG A 79 -13.05 -26.49 21.28
CA ARG A 79 -12.49 -27.24 22.41
C ARG A 79 -13.53 -27.68 23.46
N ALA A 80 -14.65 -26.98 23.55
CA ALA A 80 -15.71 -27.34 24.49
C ALA A 80 -16.53 -28.56 24.04
N THR A 81 -16.44 -28.98 22.77
CA THR A 81 -17.13 -30.19 22.28
C THR A 81 -16.46 -31.46 22.77
N GLY A 82 -15.14 -31.41 22.98
CA GLY A 82 -14.33 -32.58 23.34
C GLY A 82 -14.12 -33.58 22.20
N ASP A 83 -14.48 -33.21 20.97
CA ASP A 83 -14.27 -34.03 19.77
C ASP A 83 -12.83 -33.87 19.24
N GLU A 84 -12.24 -34.98 18.79
CA GLU A 84 -10.85 -35.00 18.32
C GLU A 84 -10.65 -34.21 17.01
N ILE A 85 -11.66 -34.16 16.14
CA ILE A 85 -11.62 -33.37 14.90
C ILE A 85 -11.72 -31.89 15.25
N ASP A 86 -12.64 -31.52 16.15
CA ASP A 86 -12.78 -30.14 16.60
C ASP A 86 -11.51 -29.62 17.30
N GLU A 87 -10.77 -30.47 18.02
CA GLU A 87 -9.46 -30.10 18.58
C GLU A 87 -8.43 -29.81 17.48
N ILE A 88 -8.38 -30.61 16.41
CA ILE A 88 -7.51 -30.34 15.27
C ILE A 88 -7.91 -29.04 14.57
N GLU A 89 -9.20 -28.78 14.39
CA GLU A 89 -9.69 -27.51 13.83
C GLU A 89 -9.30 -26.31 14.70
N ALA A 90 -9.34 -26.46 16.03
CA ALA A 90 -8.89 -25.45 16.97
C ALA A 90 -7.39 -25.16 16.80
N GLN A 91 -6.55 -26.19 16.67
CA GLN A 91 -5.11 -26.04 16.45
C GLN A 91 -4.79 -25.36 15.11
N LEU A 92 -5.52 -25.68 14.04
CA LEU A 92 -5.38 -25.00 12.74
C LEU A 92 -5.71 -23.50 12.84
N LYS A 93 -6.74 -23.14 13.61
CA LYS A 93 -7.07 -21.73 13.88
C LYS A 93 -6.01 -21.03 14.71
N GLU A 94 -5.44 -21.70 15.72
CA GLU A 94 -4.33 -21.14 16.51
C GLU A 94 -3.10 -20.84 15.65
N LEU A 95 -2.74 -21.75 14.75
CA LEU A 95 -1.66 -21.52 13.78
C LEU A 95 -1.97 -20.31 12.87
N GLY A 96 -3.22 -20.18 12.41
CA GLY A 96 -3.67 -19.02 11.65
C GLY A 96 -3.56 -17.70 12.42
N ILE A 97 -3.90 -17.71 13.71
CA ILE A 97 -3.73 -16.57 14.63
C ILE A 97 -2.25 -16.21 14.76
N GLU A 98 -1.37 -17.20 14.96
CA GLU A 98 0.07 -16.99 15.10
C GLU A 98 0.67 -16.35 13.85
N GLN A 99 0.39 -16.91 12.67
CA GLN A 99 0.83 -16.36 11.39
C GLN A 99 0.33 -14.92 11.21
N THR A 100 -0.94 -14.66 11.52
CA THR A 100 -1.54 -13.33 11.41
C THR A 100 -0.87 -12.32 12.35
N ARG A 101 -0.50 -12.73 13.56
CA ARG A 101 0.22 -11.87 14.52
C ARG A 101 1.61 -11.50 14.00
N VAL A 102 2.35 -12.46 13.43
CA VAL A 102 3.66 -12.20 12.79
C VAL A 102 3.52 -11.19 11.65
N VAL A 103 2.55 -11.39 10.76
CA VAL A 103 2.28 -10.46 9.64
C VAL A 103 1.87 -9.07 10.17
N GLY A 104 1.07 -9.04 11.24
CA GLY A 104 0.60 -7.81 11.89
C GLY A 104 1.73 -6.90 12.41
N VAL A 105 2.86 -7.46 12.85
CA VAL A 105 4.04 -6.68 13.30
C VAL A 105 4.50 -5.70 12.22
N GLY A 106 4.56 -6.14 10.97
CA GLY A 106 4.95 -5.29 9.84
C GLY A 106 3.99 -4.12 9.62
N ALA A 107 2.69 -4.36 9.74
CA ALA A 107 1.67 -3.31 9.62
C ALA A 107 1.81 -2.26 10.75
N PHE A 108 2.07 -2.68 11.99
CA PHE A 108 2.32 -1.75 13.10
C PHE A 108 3.57 -0.89 12.88
N ARG A 109 4.65 -1.48 12.34
CA ARG A 109 5.87 -0.76 12.00
C ARG A 109 5.61 0.31 10.94
N GLU A 110 4.88 -0.03 9.87
CA GLU A 110 4.50 0.95 8.85
C GLU A 110 3.63 2.08 9.39
N ILE A 111 2.62 1.77 10.22
CA ILE A 111 1.78 2.80 10.86
C ILE A 111 2.66 3.76 11.66
N LYS A 112 3.62 3.25 12.43
CA LYS A 112 4.53 4.11 13.21
C LYS A 112 5.33 5.05 12.30
N ILE A 113 5.92 4.52 11.22
CA ILE A 113 6.68 5.32 10.25
C ILE A 113 5.80 6.39 9.63
N LEU A 114 4.60 6.02 9.17
CA LEU A 114 3.67 6.96 8.55
C LEU A 114 3.17 8.03 9.54
N LEU A 115 2.95 7.68 10.81
CA LEU A 115 2.62 8.66 11.85
C LEU A 115 3.76 9.65 12.10
N ASP A 116 5.01 9.18 12.04
CA ASP A 116 6.19 10.03 12.17
C ASP A 116 6.35 10.95 10.95
N LEU A 117 6.16 10.43 9.73
CA LEU A 117 6.13 11.23 8.50
C LEU A 117 4.97 12.24 8.50
N LEU A 118 3.80 11.85 9.01
CA LEU A 118 2.65 12.74 9.07
C LEU A 118 2.92 14.00 9.91
N LYS A 119 3.81 13.92 10.91
CA LYS A 119 4.21 15.07 11.73
C LYS A 119 5.06 16.09 10.98
N THR A 120 5.67 15.72 9.85
CA THR A 120 6.51 16.63 9.06
C THR A 120 5.70 17.51 8.13
N PHE A 121 4.41 17.21 7.91
CA PHE A 121 3.54 17.98 7.05
C PHE A 121 2.71 19.01 7.84
N PRO A 122 2.42 20.18 7.24
CA PRO A 122 1.29 21.00 7.65
C PRO A 122 -0.02 20.22 7.59
N ARG A 123 -1.01 20.62 8.40
CA ARG A 123 -2.35 20.04 8.36
C ARG A 123 -3.18 20.72 7.29
N TYR A 124 -3.03 20.26 6.06
CA TYR A 124 -3.78 20.78 4.94
C TYR A 124 -5.27 20.46 5.06
N THR A 125 -6.09 21.48 4.85
CA THR A 125 -7.54 21.41 4.71
C THR A 125 -7.93 20.93 3.32
N ARG A 126 -9.19 20.52 3.14
CA ARG A 126 -9.70 20.14 1.83
C ARG A 126 -9.61 21.28 0.80
N GLU A 127 -9.83 22.52 1.23
CA GLU A 127 -9.76 23.70 0.37
C GLU A 127 -8.32 23.97 -0.09
N GLU A 128 -7.33 23.84 0.80
CA GLU A 128 -5.91 23.99 0.43
C GLU A 128 -5.45 22.91 -0.54
N ILE A 129 -5.89 21.66 -0.33
CA ILE A 129 -5.62 20.54 -1.24
C ILE A 129 -6.22 20.80 -2.64
N GLU A 130 -7.44 21.33 -2.69
CA GLU A 130 -8.11 21.65 -3.95
C GLU A 130 -7.38 22.79 -4.69
N LYS A 131 -7.02 23.85 -3.95
CA LYS A 131 -6.27 24.98 -4.49
C LYS A 131 -4.91 24.58 -5.07
N ALA A 132 -4.28 23.53 -4.53
CA ALA A 132 -3.00 23.01 -5.00
C ALA A 132 -3.11 22.07 -6.22
N GLN A 133 -4.33 21.65 -6.62
CA GLN A 133 -4.50 20.72 -7.75
C GLN A 133 -3.89 21.22 -9.06
N PRO A 134 -4.07 22.49 -9.49
CA PRO A 134 -3.53 22.95 -10.77
C PRO A 134 -1.99 22.83 -10.84
N GLU A 135 -1.30 23.24 -9.78
CA GLU A 135 0.16 23.13 -9.71
C GLU A 135 0.62 21.66 -9.70
N TYR A 136 -0.06 20.83 -8.91
CA TYR A 136 0.24 19.41 -8.81
C TYR A 136 0.12 18.69 -10.15
N TRP A 137 -1.01 18.86 -10.85
CA TRP A 137 -1.24 18.21 -12.14
C TRP A 137 -0.28 18.72 -13.20
N THR A 138 0.04 20.01 -13.20
CA THR A 138 1.08 20.58 -14.06
C THR A 138 2.41 19.85 -13.86
N LYS A 139 2.94 19.83 -12.63
CA LYS A 139 4.22 19.17 -12.31
C LYS A 139 4.21 17.69 -12.67
N ARG A 140 3.15 16.98 -12.30
CA ARG A 140 3.02 15.55 -12.53
C ARG A 140 3.02 15.20 -14.01
N LEU A 141 2.18 15.88 -14.79
CA LEU A 141 2.02 15.60 -16.21
C LEU A 141 3.26 16.01 -17.00
N THR A 142 3.90 17.13 -16.67
CA THR A 142 5.17 17.55 -17.27
C THR A 142 6.26 16.50 -17.02
N ARG A 143 6.44 16.07 -15.76
CA ARG A 143 7.42 15.02 -15.41
C ARG A 143 7.14 13.71 -16.17
N GLN A 144 5.88 13.30 -16.30
CA GLN A 144 5.51 12.10 -17.06
C GLN A 144 5.81 12.25 -18.55
N TYR A 145 5.49 13.41 -19.12
CA TYR A 145 5.79 13.72 -20.51
C TYR A 145 7.30 13.70 -20.80
N ASP A 146 8.10 14.33 -19.94
CA ASP A 146 9.56 14.36 -20.07
C ASP A 146 10.17 12.95 -20.00
N LEU A 147 9.67 12.11 -19.09
CA LEU A 147 10.10 10.71 -18.98
C LEU A 147 9.74 9.92 -20.25
N GLN A 148 8.56 10.14 -20.84
CA GLN A 148 8.14 9.46 -22.07
C GLN A 148 8.94 9.86 -23.29
N ILE A 149 9.29 11.15 -23.42
CA ILE A 149 10.21 11.60 -24.47
C ILE A 149 11.56 10.92 -24.30
N ALA A 150 12.09 10.89 -23.07
CA ALA A 150 13.39 10.28 -22.78
C ALA A 150 13.42 8.78 -23.11
N THR A 151 12.30 8.06 -22.92
CA THR A 151 12.19 6.63 -23.24
C THR A 151 11.75 6.34 -24.67
N LYS A 152 11.49 7.37 -25.49
CA LYS A 152 10.92 7.25 -26.85
C LYS A 152 9.61 6.46 -26.90
N ASP A 153 8.80 6.56 -25.84
CA ASP A 153 7.49 5.92 -25.79
C ASP A 153 6.51 6.65 -26.71
N THR A 154 5.88 5.90 -27.62
CA THR A 154 4.91 6.41 -28.60
C THR A 154 3.55 6.75 -27.98
N ASN A 155 3.31 6.42 -26.70
CA ASN A 155 2.05 6.69 -26.00
C ASN A 155 1.95 8.10 -25.36
N ALA A 156 2.86 9.02 -25.70
CA ALA A 156 2.92 10.37 -25.11
C ALA A 156 1.69 11.26 -25.37
N ALA A 157 0.82 10.88 -26.30
CA ALA A 157 -0.37 11.65 -26.68
C ALA A 157 -1.36 11.85 -25.52
N GLY A 158 -1.50 10.88 -24.61
CA GLY A 158 -2.45 10.97 -23.49
C GLY A 158 -2.09 12.02 -22.44
N HIS A 159 -0.80 12.09 -22.07
CA HIS A 159 -0.32 13.10 -21.13
C HIS A 159 -0.31 14.49 -21.75
N LEU A 160 0.07 14.60 -23.03
CA LEU A 160 0.02 15.87 -23.77
C LEU A 160 -1.41 16.41 -23.85
N ASN A 161 -2.40 15.56 -24.15
CA ASN A 161 -3.81 15.95 -24.15
C ASN A 161 -4.27 16.44 -22.76
N SER A 162 -3.81 15.80 -21.69
CA SER A 162 -4.11 16.23 -20.30
C SER A 162 -3.46 17.58 -19.96
N LEU A 163 -2.23 17.84 -20.45
CA LEU A 163 -1.56 19.14 -20.33
C LEU A 163 -2.31 20.25 -21.09
N ILE A 164 -2.88 19.93 -22.26
CA ILE A 164 -3.71 20.85 -23.04
C ILE A 164 -5.02 21.16 -22.30
N GLN A 165 -5.71 20.13 -21.79
CA GLN A 165 -6.96 20.31 -21.05
C GLN A 165 -6.80 21.08 -19.75
N SER A 166 -5.65 20.94 -19.08
CA SER A 166 -5.32 21.72 -17.87
C SER A 166 -4.82 23.14 -18.17
N GLY A 167 -4.67 23.51 -19.45
CA GLY A 167 -4.21 24.85 -19.86
C GLY A 167 -2.71 25.09 -19.69
N VAL A 168 -1.93 24.04 -19.40
CA VAL A 168 -0.46 24.13 -19.25
C VAL A 168 0.22 24.30 -20.60
N VAL A 169 -0.30 23.64 -21.62
CA VAL A 169 0.22 23.69 -22.99
C VAL A 169 -0.88 24.18 -23.93
N GLU A 170 -0.60 25.22 -24.70
CA GLU A 170 -1.50 25.65 -25.77
C GLU A 170 -1.33 24.73 -26.98
N TYR A 171 -2.40 24.03 -27.36
CA TYR A 171 -2.38 23.28 -28.61
C TYR A 171 -2.53 24.24 -29.79
N LYS A 172 -1.48 24.32 -30.62
CA LYS A 172 -1.53 24.99 -31.92
C LYS A 172 -1.55 23.90 -32.99
N PRO A 173 -2.69 23.65 -33.66
CA PRO A 173 -2.71 22.76 -34.80
C PRO A 173 -1.68 23.24 -35.83
N SER A 174 -0.78 22.37 -36.27
CA SER A 174 0.04 22.69 -37.43
C SER A 174 -0.86 22.73 -38.67
N GLU A 175 -0.53 23.61 -39.63
CA GLU A 175 -1.31 23.88 -40.85
C GLU A 175 -1.58 22.64 -41.74
N ILE A 176 -1.00 21.48 -41.41
CA ILE A 176 -1.13 20.20 -42.10
C ILE A 176 -2.56 19.62 -42.00
N THR A 177 -3.37 20.03 -41.02
CA THR A 177 -4.76 19.55 -40.90
C THR A 177 -5.72 20.12 -41.96
N LYS A 178 -5.28 21.07 -42.80
CA LYS A 178 -6.09 21.62 -43.89
C LYS A 178 -6.13 20.76 -45.16
N GLU A 179 -5.29 19.73 -45.28
CA GLU A 179 -5.25 18.86 -46.48
C GLU A 179 -6.15 17.62 -46.38
N ILE A 180 -6.83 17.37 -45.25
CA ILE A 180 -7.70 16.19 -45.09
C ILE A 180 -9.18 16.49 -45.43
N GLU A 181 -9.53 17.75 -45.72
CA GLU A 181 -10.89 18.16 -46.13
C GLU A 181 -11.02 18.53 -47.62
N GLN A 182 -10.06 18.13 -48.49
CA GLN A 182 -10.20 18.19 -49.96
C GLN A 182 -10.23 16.80 -50.57
#